data_AF-A0AAV8W571-F1
#
_entry.id   AF-A0AAV8W571-F1
#
_cell.length_a   1.000
_cell.length_b   1.000
_cell.length_c   1.000
_cell.angle_alpha   90.00
_cell.angle_beta   90.00
_cell.angle_gamma   90.00
#
_symmetry.space_group_name_H-M   'P 1'
#
loop_
_entity.id
_entity.type
_entity.pdbx_description
1 polymer ?
#
loop_
_entity_poly.entity_id
_entity_poly.type
_entity_poly.pdbx_seq_one_letter_code
_entity_poly.pdbx_strand_id
1 'polypeptide(L)'
;MVSDDELLIDTAVAVTVKSKSKKRSRWTKNWLQKRRKYSHTNLLEELRLEPRDWLNYMRMDINTYEELLCLVAPLIKKNDTIMRPAITPHERLSATLRFLRCLTIYGVDNLEDKERKHSLYKEQLSREQRYLKRRLEQLSIHFAMSKRRSLSECSSSTISSNHSTTSFSSAPSPISESDI
;
A
#
# COMPACT_ATOMS: atom_id res chain seq x y z
N MET A 1 32.50 -63.60 11.57
CA MET A 1 32.42 -63.74 10.11
C MET A 1 30.95 -63.61 9.79
N VAL A 2 30.52 -62.43 9.33
CA VAL A 2 29.12 -62.22 8.91
C VAL A 2 28.95 -63.09 7.66
N SER A 3 28.02 -64.05 7.70
CA SER A 3 27.84 -65.03 6.63
C SER A 3 27.29 -64.34 5.38
N ASP A 4 27.81 -64.69 4.22
CA ASP A 4 27.40 -64.12 2.91
C ASP A 4 25.88 -64.27 2.66
N ASP A 5 25.25 -65.27 3.26
CA ASP A 5 23.81 -65.50 3.23
C ASP A 5 23.00 -64.39 3.92
N GLU A 6 23.54 -63.80 5.00
CA GLU A 6 22.89 -62.72 5.75
C GLU A 6 22.87 -61.43 4.94
N LEU A 7 23.98 -61.15 4.24
CA LEU A 7 24.13 -60.03 3.32
C LEU A 7 23.24 -60.19 2.08
N LEU A 8 23.07 -61.42 1.59
CA LEU A 8 22.21 -61.75 0.46
C LEU A 8 20.73 -61.61 0.81
N ILE A 9 20.33 -61.99 2.03
CA ILE A 9 18.97 -61.78 2.56
C ILE A 9 18.69 -60.28 2.71
N ASP A 10 19.59 -59.51 3.30
CA ASP A 10 19.41 -58.05 3.45
C ASP A 10 19.32 -57.33 2.11
N THR A 11 20.13 -57.75 1.13
CA THR A 11 20.08 -57.18 -0.23
C THR A 11 18.78 -57.58 -0.95
N ALA A 12 18.33 -58.83 -0.81
CA ALA A 12 17.06 -59.29 -1.38
C ALA A 12 15.84 -58.60 -0.74
N VAL A 13 15.88 -58.35 0.58
CA VAL A 13 14.87 -57.56 1.30
C VAL A 13 14.89 -56.12 0.81
N ALA A 14 16.06 -55.49 0.67
CA ALA A 14 16.18 -54.12 0.16
C ALA A 14 15.64 -53.97 -1.28
N VAL A 15 15.83 -54.99 -2.14
CA VAL A 15 15.33 -55.00 -3.53
C VAL A 15 13.82 -55.27 -3.60
N THR A 16 13.25 -56.02 -2.65
CA THR A 16 11.80 -56.31 -2.61
C THR A 16 10.97 -55.22 -1.94
N VAL A 17 11.60 -54.28 -1.22
CA VAL A 17 10.96 -53.03 -0.77
C VAL A 17 10.73 -52.12 -1.99
N LYS A 18 9.69 -52.45 -2.75
CA LYS A 18 9.10 -51.55 -3.74
C LYS A 18 8.75 -50.24 -3.04
N SER A 19 9.47 -49.17 -3.37
CA SER A 19 9.13 -47.80 -3.02
C SER A 19 7.63 -47.57 -3.20
N LYS A 20 6.90 -47.40 -2.09
CA LYS A 20 5.48 -47.06 -2.11
C LYS A 20 5.35 -45.69 -2.77
N SER A 21 4.99 -45.68 -4.06
CA SER A 21 4.69 -44.46 -4.80
C SER A 21 3.71 -43.60 -3.98
N LYS A 22 4.10 -42.35 -3.71
CA LYS A 22 3.25 -41.40 -2.99
C LYS A 22 1.90 -41.35 -3.69
N LYS A 23 0.82 -41.69 -2.98
CA LYS A 23 -0.54 -41.55 -3.52
C LYS A 23 -0.70 -40.12 -4.01
N ARG A 24 -1.07 -39.96 -5.28
CA ARG A 24 -1.26 -38.64 -5.88
C ARG A 24 -2.18 -37.82 -5.00
N SER A 25 -1.77 -36.58 -4.72
CA SER A 25 -2.59 -35.60 -4.01
C SER A 25 -3.95 -35.48 -4.68
N ARG A 26 -5.01 -35.29 -3.87
CA ARG A 26 -6.40 -35.20 -4.33
C ARG A 26 -6.51 -34.27 -5.55
N TRP A 27 -7.02 -34.81 -6.66
CA TRP A 27 -7.24 -34.07 -7.92
C TRP A 27 -8.14 -32.84 -7.75
N THR A 28 -9.16 -32.95 -6.90
CA THR A 28 -10.14 -31.88 -6.65
C THR A 28 -10.42 -31.78 -5.14
N LYS A 29 -10.52 -30.55 -4.62
CA LYS A 29 -10.93 -30.28 -3.23
C LYS A 29 -12.42 -30.64 -3.04
N ASN A 30 -12.81 -31.11 -1.85
CA ASN A 30 -14.17 -31.62 -1.60
C ASN A 30 -15.23 -30.52 -1.73
N TRP A 31 -14.90 -29.28 -1.36
CA TRP A 31 -15.81 -28.15 -1.53
C TRP A 31 -16.04 -27.80 -3.00
N LEU A 32 -15.04 -28.01 -3.87
CA LEU A 32 -15.16 -27.73 -5.30
C LEU A 32 -16.03 -28.78 -6.02
N GLN A 33 -16.07 -30.01 -5.52
CA GLN A 33 -17.06 -31.00 -5.95
C GLN A 33 -18.49 -30.55 -5.60
N LYS A 34 -18.65 -29.81 -4.49
CA LYS A 34 -19.92 -29.23 -4.06
C LYS A 34 -20.17 -27.84 -4.67
N ARG A 35 -19.53 -27.48 -5.80
CA ARG A 35 -19.65 -26.12 -6.38
C ARG A 35 -21.09 -25.71 -6.68
N ARG A 36 -21.98 -26.64 -7.09
CA ARG A 36 -23.40 -26.31 -7.34
C ARG A 36 -24.09 -25.71 -6.11
N LYS A 37 -23.66 -26.09 -4.90
CA LYS A 37 -24.19 -25.57 -3.64
C LYS A 37 -23.54 -24.23 -3.22
N TYR A 38 -22.23 -24.10 -3.44
CA TYR A 38 -21.44 -22.95 -2.97
C TYR A 38 -21.10 -21.94 -4.07
N SER A 39 -21.66 -22.09 -5.27
CA SER A 39 -21.46 -21.14 -6.37
C SER A 39 -22.17 -19.84 -6.04
N HIS A 40 -21.63 -18.74 -6.52
CA HIS A 40 -22.24 -17.43 -6.30
C HIS A 40 -23.50 -17.23 -7.16
N THR A 41 -23.83 -18.18 -8.04
CA THR A 41 -24.98 -18.10 -8.94
C THR A 41 -26.28 -18.00 -8.17
N ASN A 42 -26.39 -18.72 -7.05
CA ASN A 42 -27.57 -18.69 -6.19
C ASN A 42 -27.78 -17.27 -5.62
N LEU A 43 -26.69 -16.60 -5.22
CA LEU A 43 -26.77 -15.20 -4.78
C LEU A 43 -27.19 -14.27 -5.94
N LEU A 44 -26.74 -14.52 -7.17
CA LEU A 44 -27.16 -13.72 -8.32
C LEU A 44 -28.65 -13.90 -8.63
N GLU A 45 -29.20 -15.10 -8.43
CA GLU A 45 -30.64 -15.34 -8.60
C GLU A 45 -31.46 -14.53 -7.59
N GLU A 46 -31.04 -14.48 -6.33
CA GLU A 46 -31.67 -13.63 -5.31
C GLU A 46 -31.54 -12.14 -5.64
N LEU A 47 -30.36 -11.71 -6.09
CA LEU A 47 -30.10 -10.31 -6.45
C LEU A 47 -30.95 -9.82 -7.64
N ARG A 48 -31.49 -10.70 -8.47
CA ARG A 48 -32.40 -10.30 -9.57
C ARG A 48 -33.69 -9.67 -9.06
N LEU A 49 -34.09 -9.97 -7.82
CA LEU A 49 -35.28 -9.39 -7.20
C LEU A 49 -35.04 -7.96 -6.72
N GLU A 50 -33.77 -7.58 -6.47
CA GLU A 50 -33.37 -6.29 -5.93
C GLU A 50 -32.40 -5.56 -6.89
N PRO A 51 -32.91 -4.73 -7.83
CA PRO A 51 -32.10 -4.10 -8.88
C PRO A 51 -30.97 -3.22 -8.34
N ARG A 52 -31.17 -2.56 -7.19
CA ARG A 52 -30.14 -1.71 -6.56
C ARG A 52 -28.96 -2.53 -6.09
N ASP A 53 -29.22 -3.66 -5.46
CA ASP A 53 -28.16 -4.53 -4.97
C ASP A 53 -27.48 -5.25 -6.12
N TRP A 54 -28.23 -5.67 -7.15
CA TRP A 54 -27.65 -6.16 -8.39
C TRP A 54 -26.66 -5.16 -9.00
N LEU A 55 -27.07 -3.89 -9.11
CA LEU A 55 -26.22 -2.82 -9.61
C LEU A 55 -24.99 -2.61 -8.75
N ASN A 56 -25.13 -2.62 -7.42
CA ASN A 56 -23.96 -2.53 -6.56
C ASN A 56 -23.06 -3.76 -6.73
N TYR A 57 -23.64 -4.93 -6.97
CA TYR A 57 -22.96 -6.20 -7.09
C TYR A 57 -22.18 -6.35 -8.42
N MET A 58 -22.84 -6.09 -9.54
CA MET A 58 -22.33 -6.29 -10.91
C MET A 58 -21.85 -4.98 -11.55
N ARG A 59 -22.24 -3.81 -11.03
CA ARG A 59 -21.98 -2.46 -11.61
C ARG A 59 -22.51 -2.31 -13.04
N MET A 60 -23.52 -3.10 -13.38
CA MET A 60 -24.15 -3.17 -14.69
C MET A 60 -25.60 -3.60 -14.50
N ASP A 61 -26.51 -3.06 -15.32
CA ASP A 61 -27.91 -3.47 -15.30
C ASP A 61 -28.07 -4.95 -15.66
N ILE A 62 -29.16 -5.55 -15.16
CA ILE A 62 -29.48 -6.95 -15.42
C ILE A 62 -29.60 -7.21 -16.93
N ASN A 63 -30.31 -6.32 -17.64
CA ASN A 63 -30.55 -6.46 -19.08
C ASN A 63 -29.25 -6.42 -19.89
N THR A 64 -28.37 -5.44 -19.59
CA THR A 64 -27.06 -5.32 -20.25
C THR A 64 -26.18 -6.54 -19.97
N TYR A 65 -26.25 -7.09 -18.76
CA TYR A 65 -25.54 -8.31 -18.43
C TYR A 65 -26.05 -9.51 -19.21
N GLU A 66 -27.37 -9.67 -19.38
CA GLU A 66 -27.96 -10.76 -20.16
C GLU A 66 -27.63 -10.64 -21.66
N GLU A 67 -27.68 -9.44 -22.22
CA GLU A 67 -27.28 -9.17 -23.59
C GLU A 67 -25.79 -9.52 -23.80
N LEU A 68 -24.93 -9.04 -22.91
CA LEU A 68 -23.50 -9.36 -22.93
C LEU A 68 -23.27 -10.87 -22.81
N LEU A 69 -24.03 -11.55 -21.95
CA LEU A 69 -23.95 -12.99 -21.79
C LEU A 69 -24.33 -13.71 -23.08
N CYS A 70 -25.39 -13.30 -23.77
CA CYS A 70 -25.78 -13.88 -25.06
C CYS A 70 -24.66 -13.75 -26.11
N LEU A 71 -24.01 -12.59 -26.18
CA LEU A 71 -22.94 -12.34 -27.14
C LEU A 71 -21.66 -13.12 -26.80
N VAL A 72 -21.30 -13.18 -25.52
CA VAL A 72 -20.02 -13.77 -25.09
C VAL A 72 -20.14 -15.27 -24.85
N ALA A 73 -21.33 -15.78 -24.50
CA ALA A 73 -21.57 -17.20 -24.24
C ALA A 73 -21.01 -18.15 -25.30
N PRO A 74 -21.22 -17.95 -26.62
CA PRO A 74 -20.64 -18.85 -27.63
C PRO A 74 -19.11 -18.85 -27.61
N LEU A 75 -18.46 -17.74 -27.23
CA LEU A 75 -17.00 -17.60 -27.20
C LEU A 75 -16.38 -18.22 -25.94
N ILE A 76 -17.09 -18.19 -24.82
CA ILE A 76 -16.58 -18.68 -23.52
C ILE A 76 -17.16 -20.04 -23.11
N LYS A 77 -18.05 -20.65 -23.89
CA LYS A 77 -18.57 -21.98 -23.59
C LYS A 77 -17.45 -23.01 -23.67
N LYS A 78 -17.41 -23.89 -22.68
CA LYS A 78 -16.51 -25.05 -22.64
C LYS A 78 -17.33 -26.32 -22.69
N ASN A 79 -16.72 -27.38 -23.21
CA ASN A 79 -17.32 -28.70 -23.27
C ASN A 79 -17.13 -29.43 -21.95
N ASP A 80 -18.15 -30.21 -21.58
CA ASP A 80 -18.10 -31.09 -20.43
C ASP A 80 -17.07 -32.21 -20.64
N THR A 81 -16.51 -32.70 -19.54
CA THR A 81 -15.58 -33.83 -19.55
C THR A 81 -16.13 -34.95 -18.68
N ILE A 82 -15.71 -36.19 -18.92
CA ILE A 82 -16.12 -37.36 -18.14
C ILE A 82 -15.82 -37.17 -16.64
N MET A 83 -14.75 -36.44 -16.29
CA MET A 83 -14.32 -36.24 -14.91
C MET A 83 -15.03 -35.09 -14.19
N ARG A 84 -15.49 -34.07 -14.92
CA ARG A 84 -16.15 -32.89 -14.34
C ARG A 84 -16.98 -32.12 -15.37
N PRO A 85 -18.10 -31.51 -14.97
CA PRO A 85 -18.83 -30.57 -15.81
C PRO A 85 -18.02 -29.28 -16.00
N ALA A 86 -18.11 -28.71 -17.18
CA ALA A 86 -17.58 -27.41 -17.52
C ALA A 86 -18.21 -26.33 -16.63
N ILE A 87 -17.46 -25.23 -16.46
CA ILE A 87 -17.97 -24.03 -15.80
C ILE A 87 -18.90 -23.35 -16.80
N THR A 88 -20.11 -22.99 -16.36
CA THR A 88 -21.10 -22.41 -17.27
C THR A 88 -20.62 -21.04 -17.77
N PRO A 89 -21.01 -20.61 -18.99
CA PRO A 89 -20.70 -19.26 -19.46
C PRO A 89 -21.11 -18.18 -18.47
N HIS A 90 -22.27 -18.35 -17.83
CA HIS A 90 -22.76 -17.47 -16.77
C HIS A 90 -21.78 -17.36 -15.60
N GLU A 91 -21.40 -18.49 -14.99
CA GLU A 91 -20.42 -18.55 -13.90
C GLU A 91 -19.05 -17.95 -14.28
N ARG A 92 -18.64 -18.15 -15.53
CA ARG A 92 -17.37 -17.61 -16.04
C ARG A 92 -17.45 -16.10 -16.15
N LEU A 93 -18.47 -15.59 -16.85
CA LEU A 93 -18.63 -14.16 -17.12
C LEU A 93 -18.71 -13.37 -15.81
N SER A 94 -19.57 -13.80 -14.89
CA SER A 94 -19.74 -13.17 -13.57
C SER A 94 -18.45 -13.14 -12.75
N ALA A 95 -17.67 -14.23 -12.77
CA ALA A 95 -16.37 -14.27 -12.08
C ALA A 95 -15.38 -13.28 -12.71
N THR A 96 -15.33 -13.20 -14.04
CA THR A 96 -14.49 -12.19 -14.74
C THR A 96 -14.92 -10.77 -14.44
N LEU A 97 -16.22 -10.46 -14.48
CA LEU A 97 -16.71 -9.11 -14.19
C LEU A 97 -16.39 -8.69 -12.75
N ARG A 98 -16.55 -9.58 -11.77
CA ARG A 98 -16.11 -9.33 -10.38
C ARG A 98 -14.61 -9.09 -10.29
N PHE A 99 -13.80 -9.86 -11.01
CA PHE A 99 -12.36 -9.69 -11.02
C PHE A 99 -11.96 -8.33 -11.63
N LEU A 100 -12.54 -7.96 -12.77
CA LEU A 100 -12.30 -6.66 -13.41
C LEU A 100 -12.72 -5.51 -12.50
N ARG A 101 -13.87 -5.63 -11.84
CA ARG A 101 -14.33 -4.66 -10.83
C ARG A 101 -13.31 -4.49 -9.70
N CYS A 102 -12.88 -5.58 -9.09
CA CYS A 102 -11.85 -5.59 -8.05
C CYS A 102 -10.61 -4.82 -8.53
N LEU A 103 -10.12 -5.12 -9.73
CA LEU A 103 -8.95 -4.49 -10.31
C LEU A 103 -9.12 -2.98 -10.52
N THR A 104 -10.31 -2.53 -10.93
CA THR A 104 -10.60 -1.09 -11.06
C THR A 104 -10.68 -0.37 -9.71
N ILE A 105 -11.32 -0.95 -8.70
CA ILE A 105 -11.49 -0.33 -7.37
C ILE A 105 -10.14 -0.24 -6.65
N TYR A 106 -9.43 -1.37 -6.52
CA TYR A 106 -8.11 -1.37 -5.89
C TYR A 106 -7.07 -0.58 -6.70
N GLY A 107 -7.24 -0.47 -8.02
CA GLY A 107 -6.38 0.37 -8.85
C GLY A 107 -6.52 1.84 -8.49
N VAL A 108 -7.76 2.34 -8.41
CA VAL A 108 -8.05 3.75 -8.08
C VAL A 108 -7.58 4.09 -6.67
N ASP A 109 -7.98 3.30 -5.67
CA ASP A 109 -7.62 3.59 -4.26
C ASP A 109 -6.09 3.58 -4.04
N ASN A 110 -5.37 2.66 -4.70
CA ASN A 110 -3.92 2.57 -4.59
C ASN A 110 -3.21 3.77 -5.25
N LEU A 111 -3.73 4.24 -6.39
CA LEU A 111 -3.24 5.44 -7.07
C LEU A 111 -3.46 6.67 -6.19
N GLU A 112 -4.65 6.85 -5.65
CA GLU A 112 -5.01 7.97 -4.77
C GLU A 112 -4.10 8.02 -3.52
N ASP A 113 -3.90 6.86 -2.88
CA ASP A 113 -3.06 6.75 -1.68
C ASP A 113 -1.58 7.01 -2.00
N LYS A 114 -1.12 6.58 -3.18
CA LYS A 114 0.24 6.86 -3.65
C LYS A 114 0.43 8.35 -3.94
N GLU A 115 -0.54 9.00 -4.56
CA GLU A 115 -0.53 10.45 -4.81
C GLU A 115 -0.54 11.25 -3.51
N ARG A 116 -1.37 10.87 -2.54
CA ARG A 116 -1.38 11.49 -1.19
C ARG A 116 -0.01 11.42 -0.53
N LYS A 117 0.61 10.22 -0.50
CA LYS A 117 1.94 10.04 0.08
C LYS A 117 3.01 10.88 -0.63
N HIS A 118 2.98 10.92 -1.96
CA HIS A 118 3.92 11.71 -2.74
C HIS A 118 3.76 13.22 -2.50
N SER A 119 2.51 13.69 -2.36
CA SER A 119 2.21 15.09 -2.02
C SER A 119 2.76 15.46 -0.64
N LEU A 120 2.56 14.61 0.37
CA LEU A 120 3.10 14.82 1.72
C LEU A 120 4.63 14.90 1.73
N TYR A 121 5.30 14.01 0.99
CA TYR A 121 6.76 14.03 0.87
C TYR A 121 7.27 15.30 0.19
N LYS A 122 6.60 15.76 -0.88
CA LYS A 122 6.91 17.04 -1.53
C LYS A 122 6.72 18.22 -0.59
N GLU A 123 5.66 18.21 0.21
CA GLU A 123 5.39 19.27 1.18
C GLU A 123 6.47 19.32 2.26
N GLN A 124 6.88 18.15 2.77
CA GLN A 124 7.98 18.01 3.73
C GLN A 124 9.28 18.62 3.17
N LEU A 125 9.71 18.21 1.97
CA LEU A 125 10.90 18.79 1.33
C LEU A 125 10.76 20.30 1.13
N SER A 126 9.58 20.77 0.74
CA SER A 126 9.32 22.20 0.53
C SER A 126 9.38 23.00 1.84
N ARG A 127 9.03 22.40 2.98
CA ARG A 127 9.19 23.00 4.31
C ARG A 127 10.68 23.10 4.67
N GLU A 128 11.44 22.01 4.47
CA GLU A 128 12.90 21.98 4.71
C GLU A 128 13.65 22.99 3.84
N GLN A 129 13.35 23.06 2.54
CA GLN A 129 14.00 24.03 1.65
C GLN A 129 13.74 25.48 2.08
N ARG A 130 12.51 25.80 2.52
CA ARG A 130 12.19 27.14 3.04
C ARG A 130 12.94 27.43 4.35
N TYR A 131 13.04 26.44 5.23
CA TYR A 131 13.80 26.56 6.48
C TYR A 131 15.28 26.82 6.21
N LEU A 132 15.91 25.99 5.37
CA LEU A 132 17.31 26.11 4.99
C LEU A 132 17.60 27.45 4.31
N LYS A 133 16.71 27.90 3.41
CA LYS A 133 16.84 29.19 2.73
C LYS A 133 16.81 30.36 3.73
N ARG A 134 15.88 30.35 4.69
CA ARG A 134 15.82 31.36 5.76
C ARG A 134 17.07 31.35 6.64
N ARG A 135 17.57 30.16 7.00
CA ARG A 135 18.76 30.02 7.84
C ARG A 135 20.03 30.49 7.11
N LEU A 136 20.14 30.20 5.81
CA LEU A 136 21.20 30.71 4.94
C LEU A 136 21.17 32.24 4.88
N GLU A 137 19.99 32.84 4.72
CA GLU A 137 19.81 34.28 4.67
C GLU A 137 20.21 34.96 5.98
N GLN A 138 19.83 34.38 7.13
CA GLN A 138 20.29 34.86 8.45
C GLN A 138 21.81 34.81 8.62
N LEU A 139 22.44 33.69 8.23
CA LEU A 139 23.89 33.53 8.25
C LEU A 139 24.59 34.51 7.31
N SER A 140 24.03 34.76 6.13
CA SER A 140 24.52 35.73 5.16
C SER A 140 24.47 37.15 5.71
N ILE A 141 23.34 37.54 6.32
CA ILE A 141 23.19 38.84 6.98
C ILE A 141 24.21 38.97 8.12
N HIS A 142 24.32 37.97 8.99
CA HIS A 142 25.28 37.97 10.09
C HIS A 142 26.72 38.09 9.58
N PHE A 143 27.10 37.32 8.56
CA PHE A 143 28.42 37.41 7.95
C PHE A 143 28.67 38.78 7.30
N ALA A 144 27.70 39.35 6.59
CA ALA A 144 27.81 40.69 6.02
C ALA A 144 27.98 41.77 7.11
N MET A 145 27.26 41.64 8.23
CA MET A 145 27.37 42.54 9.38
C MET A 145 28.73 42.41 10.09
N SER A 146 29.22 41.18 10.29
CA SER A 146 30.55 40.93 10.87
C SER A 146 31.69 41.41 9.96
N LYS A 147 31.54 41.26 8.63
CA LYS A 147 32.50 41.77 7.65
C LYS A 147 32.55 43.29 7.57
N ARG A 148 31.42 43.99 7.80
CA ARG A 148 31.43 45.46 7.95
C ARG A 148 32.08 45.91 9.25
N ARG A 149 31.87 45.18 10.35
CA ARG A 149 32.49 45.50 11.65
C ARG A 149 34.01 45.33 11.63
N SER A 150 34.53 44.34 10.90
CA SER A 150 35.99 44.15 10.76
C SER A 150 36.68 45.17 9.85
N LEU A 151 35.94 46.06 9.17
CA LEU A 151 36.50 47.09 8.28
C LEU A 151 36.51 48.50 8.90
N SER A 152 36.16 48.67 10.19
CA SER A 152 36.08 49.99 10.84
C SER A 152 37.02 50.20 12.03
N GLU A 153 38.05 49.38 12.20
CA GLU A 153 39.06 49.60 13.25
C GLU A 153 40.45 49.86 12.65
N CYS A 154 40.60 51.01 11.98
CA CYS A 154 41.88 51.68 11.92
C CYS A 154 41.71 53.23 11.97
N SER A 155 42.20 53.78 13.08
CA SER A 155 42.71 55.14 13.28
C SER A 155 41.74 56.34 13.24
N SER A 156 41.46 56.93 14.40
CA SER A 156 41.87 58.33 14.67
C SER A 156 41.72 58.68 16.15
N SER A 157 42.85 58.88 16.84
CA SER A 157 42.94 59.44 18.18
C SER A 157 43.07 60.96 18.09
N THR A 158 42.23 61.72 18.81
CA THR A 158 42.57 63.08 19.27
C THR A 158 41.76 63.44 20.51
N ILE A 159 42.47 64.10 21.43
CA ILE A 159 42.18 64.43 22.83
C ILE A 159 41.30 65.68 22.91
N SER A 160 40.34 65.77 23.87
CA SER A 160 40.22 66.88 24.85
C SER A 160 38.86 66.96 25.60
N SER A 161 38.92 66.66 26.91
CA SER A 161 38.43 67.42 28.10
C SER A 161 37.00 68.01 28.26
N ASN A 162 36.37 67.53 29.34
CA ASN A 162 35.74 68.19 30.53
C ASN A 162 34.51 69.10 30.43
N HIS A 163 33.41 68.72 31.12
CA HIS A 163 32.90 69.37 32.35
C HIS A 163 31.72 68.59 33.00
N SER A 164 31.70 68.58 34.34
CA SER A 164 30.68 68.07 35.29
C SER A 164 29.43 68.98 35.32
N THR A 165 28.25 68.72 35.91
CA THR A 165 27.77 68.03 37.14
C THR A 165 26.24 67.86 37.09
N THR A 166 25.70 67.11 38.06
CA THR A 166 24.30 67.11 38.60
C THR A 166 23.28 66.16 37.93
N SER A 167 22.42 65.40 38.62
CA SER A 167 22.29 64.93 40.00
C SER A 167 20.99 64.09 40.14
N PHE A 168 21.01 63.01 40.93
CA PHE A 168 19.87 62.25 41.53
C PHE A 168 18.83 61.62 40.55
N SER A 169 18.24 60.43 40.73
CA SER A 169 17.78 59.72 41.92
C SER A 169 17.42 58.24 41.60
N SER A 170 17.70 57.37 42.57
CA SER A 170 16.88 56.27 43.10
C SER A 170 16.30 55.14 42.21
N ALA A 171 16.97 53.99 42.30
CA ALA A 171 16.48 52.68 42.78
C ALA A 171 15.43 51.85 41.99
N PRO A 172 15.55 50.49 42.02
CA PRO A 172 14.78 49.55 41.22
C PRO A 172 13.63 48.89 42.00
N SER A 173 12.69 48.24 41.30
CA SER A 173 12.00 47.03 41.80
C SER A 173 11.29 46.22 40.68
N PRO A 174 11.31 44.88 40.78
CA PRO A 174 10.59 43.93 39.91
C PRO A 174 9.24 43.49 40.54
N ILE A 175 8.32 43.02 39.70
CA ILE A 175 7.04 42.33 40.05
C ILE A 175 6.45 41.88 38.70
N SER A 176 5.85 40.72 38.47
CA SER A 176 5.66 39.45 39.17
C SER A 176 5.19 38.45 38.10
N GLU A 177 5.42 37.16 38.34
CA GLU A 177 4.67 36.06 37.73
C GLU A 177 3.16 36.21 37.96
N SER A 178 2.32 35.74 37.03
CA SER A 178 1.27 34.76 37.32
C SER A 178 0.48 34.36 36.07
N ASP A 179 0.03 33.11 36.13
CA ASP A 179 -0.62 32.26 35.13
C ASP A 179 -1.95 32.77 34.56
N ILE A 180 -2.18 32.47 33.27
CA ILE A 180 -3.35 31.75 32.72
C ILE A 180 -3.06 31.31 31.28
#